data_AF-D2UYF3-F1
#
_entry.id   AF-D2UYF3-F1
#
_cell.length_a   1.000
_cell.length_b   1.000
_cell.length_c   1.000
_cell.angle_alpha   90.00
_cell.angle_beta   90.00
_cell.angle_gamma   90.00
#
_symmetry.space_group_name_H-M   'P 1'
#
loop_
_entity.id
_entity.type
_entity.pdbx_description
1 polymer ?
#
loop_
_entity_poly.entity_id
_entity_poly.type
_entity_poly.pdbx_seq_one_letter_code
_entity_poly.pdbx_strand_id
1 'polypeptide(L)'
;MYHTTAVPKSANEGEDEAAYLDRVAQELDIKWSNYFKARTTSSKKEKALRTSKTILVAKEEELGIDQITKPVNYEIPEEFTHYRLIRVSDGTMIADKIDRESAEEIALNEGLDLILVVDSVSPPVVKLGDYVVFLKHAIIKDKLSQLKDLEKELEEKKTKEIRFSANIDTHDLDVKMKKMIKFLVTGKKVKILCFRVENEEQAFQMLKDFVGKAKEKLANEFPGMDLKKALEEDKPFKQKNEYMLTIKMKDDFLAKAKKANKQ
;
A
#
# COMPACT_ATOMS: atom_id res chain seq x y z
N MET A 1 -6.58 7.02 -18.20
CA MET A 1 -5.40 7.83 -17.81
C MET A 1 -5.24 7.70 -16.30
N TYR A 2 -4.38 6.83 -15.81
CA TYR A 2 -4.17 6.68 -14.36
C TYR A 2 -3.18 7.75 -13.91
N HIS A 3 -3.65 8.66 -13.08
CA HIS A 3 -2.87 9.78 -12.58
C HIS A 3 -1.83 9.24 -11.60
N THR A 4 -0.57 9.42 -11.96
CA THR A 4 0.60 9.17 -11.13
C THR A 4 0.73 10.30 -10.12
N THR A 5 0.21 10.11 -8.90
CA THR A 5 0.74 10.71 -7.66
C THR A 5 -0.05 10.14 -6.49
N ALA A 6 0.26 8.90 -6.07
CA ALA A 6 -0.28 8.32 -4.83
C ALA A 6 0.59 8.66 -3.60
N VAL A 7 1.40 9.72 -3.70
CA VAL A 7 2.14 10.27 -2.58
C VAL A 7 1.58 11.65 -2.30
N PRO A 8 0.89 11.87 -1.17
CA PRO A 8 0.40 13.17 -0.80
C PRO A 8 1.57 14.14 -0.68
N LYS A 9 1.37 15.38 -1.14
CA LYS A 9 2.38 16.43 -1.01
C LYS A 9 2.63 16.71 0.48
N SER A 10 3.89 16.96 0.83
CA SER A 10 4.28 17.44 2.17
C SER A 10 3.45 18.65 2.57
N ALA A 11 3.34 18.93 3.87
CA ALA A 11 2.65 20.11 4.38
C ALA A 11 3.12 21.37 3.63
N ASN A 12 2.17 22.20 3.21
CA ASN A 12 2.49 23.49 2.60
C ASN A 12 3.01 24.46 3.67
N GLU A 13 3.79 25.47 3.28
CA GLU A 13 4.26 26.49 4.23
C GLU A 13 3.07 27.20 4.90
N GLY A 14 2.99 27.10 6.23
CA GLY A 14 1.91 27.67 7.03
C GLY A 14 0.60 26.86 7.07
N GLU A 15 0.59 25.64 6.52
CA GLU A 15 -0.55 24.71 6.65
C GLU A 15 -0.60 24.13 8.07
N ASP A 16 -1.71 24.34 8.77
CA ASP A 16 -1.99 23.70 10.05
C ASP A 16 -2.10 22.17 9.88
N GLU A 17 -1.69 21.42 10.90
CA GLU A 17 -1.66 19.95 10.89
C GLU A 17 -3.05 19.36 10.62
N ALA A 18 -4.10 19.97 11.17
CA ALA A 18 -5.48 19.58 10.90
C ALA A 18 -5.87 19.77 9.42
N ALA A 19 -5.47 20.89 8.81
CA ALA A 19 -5.73 21.18 7.40
C ALA A 19 -4.98 20.23 6.47
N TYR A 20 -3.71 19.93 6.80
CA TYR A 20 -2.92 18.91 6.12
C TYR A 20 -3.61 17.54 6.15
N LEU A 21 -4.04 17.09 7.32
CA LEU A 21 -4.68 15.79 7.49
C LEU A 21 -5.98 15.68 6.70
N ASP A 22 -6.79 16.73 6.69
CA ASP A 22 -8.06 16.73 5.95
C ASP A 22 -7.84 16.80 4.44
N ARG A 23 -6.83 17.54 3.96
CA ARG A 23 -6.43 17.52 2.53
C ARG A 23 -5.96 16.13 2.10
N VAL A 24 -5.06 15.52 2.86
CA VAL A 24 -4.55 14.17 2.56
C VAL A 24 -5.67 13.13 2.62
N ALA A 25 -6.60 13.25 3.56
CA ALA A 25 -7.77 12.39 3.61
C ALA A 25 -8.64 12.52 2.35
N GLN A 26 -8.85 13.74 1.84
CA GLN A 26 -9.56 13.96 0.57
C GLN A 26 -8.82 13.35 -0.63
N GLU A 27 -7.50 13.53 -0.71
CA GLU A 27 -6.65 12.94 -1.77
C GLU A 27 -6.73 11.40 -1.78
N LEU A 28 -6.87 10.78 -0.60
CA LEU A 28 -6.95 9.33 -0.41
C LEU A 28 -8.37 8.76 -0.36
N ASP A 29 -9.40 9.60 -0.61
CA ASP A 29 -10.82 9.26 -0.48
C ASP A 29 -11.18 8.63 0.89
N ILE A 30 -10.52 9.11 1.95
CA ILE A 30 -10.77 8.71 3.34
C ILE A 30 -11.91 9.58 3.88
N LYS A 31 -13.02 8.94 4.22
CA LYS A 31 -14.13 9.60 4.92
C LYS A 31 -13.97 9.40 6.42
N TRP A 32 -13.63 10.47 7.14
CA TRP A 32 -13.50 10.44 8.60
C TRP A 32 -14.74 9.87 9.30
N SER A 33 -15.94 10.14 8.78
CA SER A 33 -17.20 9.58 9.32
C SER A 33 -17.27 8.05 9.39
N ASN A 34 -16.45 7.34 8.61
CA ASN A 34 -16.40 5.87 8.61
C ASN A 34 -15.55 5.34 9.78
N TYR A 35 -14.54 6.09 10.19
CA TYR A 35 -13.60 5.72 11.27
C TYR A 35 -14.06 6.30 12.59
N PHE A 36 -14.46 7.56 12.55
CA PHE A 36 -15.12 8.28 13.61
C PHE A 36 -16.62 8.20 13.32
N LYS A 37 -17.24 7.03 13.60
CA LYS A 37 -18.71 6.91 13.59
C LYS A 37 -19.24 8.09 14.37
N ALA A 38 -20.15 8.84 13.76
CA ALA A 38 -20.78 9.98 14.39
C ALA A 38 -21.14 9.66 15.86
N ARG A 39 -20.59 10.42 16.81
CA ARG A 39 -21.23 10.68 18.12
C ARG A 39 -22.55 11.46 17.94
N THR A 40 -23.21 11.37 16.78
CA THR A 40 -24.46 12.05 16.45
C THR A 40 -25.35 11.09 15.65
N THR A 41 -26.59 10.97 16.14
CA THR A 41 -27.56 9.98 15.68
C THR A 41 -28.17 10.36 14.31
N SER A 42 -28.59 9.35 13.55
CA SER A 42 -29.07 9.39 12.15
C SER A 42 -30.30 10.29 11.85
N SER A 43 -30.22 10.89 10.65
CA SER A 43 -31.15 11.79 9.93
C SER A 43 -32.65 11.39 9.88
N LYS A 44 -33.01 10.12 10.14
CA LYS A 44 -34.43 9.72 10.21
C LYS A 44 -35.16 10.31 11.43
N LYS A 45 -34.47 10.51 12.57
CA LYS A 45 -35.03 11.17 13.76
C LYS A 45 -35.23 12.68 13.53
N GLU A 46 -34.31 13.32 12.80
CA GLU A 46 -34.40 14.74 12.40
C GLU A 46 -35.68 15.06 11.63
N LYS A 47 -36.11 14.18 10.71
CA LYS A 47 -37.27 14.44 9.85
C LYS A 47 -38.60 14.40 10.62
N ALA A 48 -38.68 13.61 11.71
CA ALA A 48 -39.84 13.58 12.59
C ALA A 48 -39.94 14.85 13.45
N LEU A 49 -38.80 15.36 13.96
CA LEU A 49 -38.70 16.59 14.76
C LEU A 49 -39.05 17.86 13.97
N ARG A 50 -38.82 17.88 12.65
CA ARG A 50 -39.14 19.05 11.80
C ARG A 50 -40.64 19.25 11.54
N THR A 51 -41.51 18.30 11.89
CA THR A 51 -42.94 18.36 11.53
C THR A 51 -43.82 18.92 12.66
N SER A 52 -43.30 19.07 13.88
CA SER A 52 -44.05 19.63 15.01
C SER A 52 -43.75 21.12 15.21
N LYS A 53 -44.78 21.94 15.04
CA LYS A 53 -44.73 23.40 14.93
C LYS A 53 -44.87 24.12 16.28
N THR A 54 -44.03 23.76 17.25
CA THR A 54 -43.87 24.53 18.49
C THR A 54 -42.42 24.47 18.93
N ILE A 55 -41.72 25.61 18.89
CA ILE A 55 -40.33 25.79 19.31
C ILE A 55 -40.38 26.34 20.73
N LEU A 56 -39.92 25.57 21.73
CA LEU A 56 -39.32 26.13 22.94
C LEU A 56 -38.18 25.23 23.42
N VAL A 57 -37.14 25.93 23.86
CA VAL A 57 -35.76 25.52 24.10
C VAL A 57 -35.66 24.77 25.42
N ALA A 58 -35.24 23.51 25.38
CA ALA A 58 -34.85 22.75 26.58
C ALA A 58 -33.45 23.20 27.04
N LYS A 59 -33.29 23.37 28.36
CA LYS A 59 -32.05 23.82 29.01
C LYS A 59 -30.95 22.76 28.89
N GLU A 60 -29.71 23.22 29.06
CA GLU A 60 -28.43 22.52 28.86
C GLU A 60 -28.28 21.18 29.63
N GLU A 61 -29.15 20.91 30.60
CA GLU A 61 -29.06 19.78 31.55
C GLU A 61 -29.87 18.53 31.14
N GLU A 62 -30.74 18.58 30.11
CA GLU A 62 -31.66 17.48 29.75
C GLU A 62 -31.22 16.65 28.52
N LEU A 63 -30.02 16.91 27.97
CA LEU A 63 -29.55 16.31 26.71
C LEU A 63 -29.04 14.85 26.80
N GLY A 64 -29.12 14.19 27.96
CA GLY A 64 -28.97 12.72 28.08
C GLY A 64 -27.77 12.13 27.34
N ILE A 65 -26.57 12.67 27.59
CA ILE A 65 -25.31 12.18 27.03
C ILE A 65 -24.80 11.02 27.91
N ASP A 66 -25.28 9.81 27.69
CA ASP A 66 -24.78 8.60 28.37
C ASP A 66 -23.84 7.80 27.47
N GLN A 67 -22.61 8.30 27.36
CA GLN A 67 -21.37 7.52 27.39
C GLN A 67 -20.21 8.52 27.31
N ILE A 68 -19.67 8.86 28.48
CA ILE A 68 -18.36 9.50 28.59
C ILE A 68 -17.39 8.54 27.90
N THR A 69 -16.89 8.93 26.73
CA THR A 69 -15.75 8.23 26.14
C THR A 69 -14.61 8.49 27.11
N LYS A 70 -14.15 7.46 27.83
CA LYS A 70 -13.01 7.60 28.73
C LYS A 70 -11.85 8.21 27.91
N PRO A 71 -11.08 9.18 28.42
CA PRO A 71 -9.86 9.57 27.74
C PRO A 71 -8.95 8.34 27.60
N VAL A 72 -8.12 8.33 26.55
CA VAL A 72 -7.31 7.16 26.16
C VAL A 72 -6.40 6.69 27.30
N ASN A 73 -6.05 7.60 28.20
CA ASN A 73 -5.34 7.33 29.45
C ASN A 73 -5.96 6.17 30.26
N TYR A 74 -7.28 6.00 30.23
CA TYR A 74 -8.00 4.92 30.92
C TYR A 74 -8.13 3.61 30.11
N GLU A 75 -7.69 3.60 28.85
CA GLU A 75 -7.54 2.36 28.06
C GLU A 75 -6.18 1.68 28.34
N ILE A 76 -5.24 2.37 28.99
CA ILE A 76 -3.95 1.80 29.39
C ILE A 76 -4.17 0.84 30.57
N PRO A 77 -3.79 -0.46 30.42
CA PRO A 77 -3.96 -1.45 31.48
C PRO A 77 -3.41 -0.99 32.84
N GLU A 78 -4.17 -1.22 33.90
CA GLU A 78 -3.81 -0.84 35.28
C GLU A 78 -2.54 -1.55 35.80
N GLU A 79 -2.17 -2.68 35.19
CA GLU A 79 -0.95 -3.42 35.49
C GLU A 79 0.35 -2.66 35.18
N PHE A 80 0.29 -1.66 34.29
CA PHE A 80 1.47 -0.88 33.94
C PHE A 80 1.67 0.26 34.94
N THR A 81 2.72 0.11 35.76
CA THR A 81 3.11 1.08 36.78
C THR A 81 4.08 2.14 36.29
N HIS A 82 4.83 1.84 35.22
CA HIS A 82 5.83 2.73 34.66
C HIS A 82 5.74 2.74 33.13
N TYR A 83 6.03 3.89 32.53
CA TYR A 83 6.00 4.12 31.10
C TYR A 83 7.33 4.68 30.60
N ARG A 84 7.64 4.43 29.33
CA ARG A 84 8.53 5.26 28.54
C ARG A 84 7.69 6.31 27.83
N LEU A 85 7.89 7.58 28.14
CA LEU A 85 7.04 8.68 27.66
C LEU A 85 7.72 9.43 26.50
N ILE A 86 7.03 9.50 25.36
CA ILE A 86 7.52 10.17 24.14
C ILE A 86 6.48 11.19 23.68
N ARG A 87 6.89 12.43 23.39
CA ARG A 87 6.01 13.45 22.83
C ARG A 87 5.79 13.22 21.34
N VAL A 88 4.54 13.31 20.88
CA VAL A 88 4.18 13.09 19.46
C VAL A 88 4.61 14.25 18.57
N SER A 89 4.50 15.50 19.04
CA SER A 89 4.80 16.71 18.25
C SER A 89 6.24 16.72 17.72
N ASP A 90 7.20 16.47 18.60
CA ASP A 90 8.63 16.65 18.32
C ASP A 90 9.39 15.31 18.25
N GLY A 91 8.74 14.20 18.64
CA GLY A 91 9.36 12.90 18.80
C GLY A 91 10.36 12.83 19.97
N THR A 92 10.39 13.84 20.83
CA THR A 92 11.31 13.92 21.97
C THR A 92 10.89 12.92 23.05
N MET A 93 11.88 12.19 23.56
CA MET A 93 11.67 11.34 24.73
C MET A 93 11.65 12.23 25.98
N ILE A 94 10.49 12.32 26.63
CA ILE A 94 10.32 13.11 27.87
C ILE A 94 11.01 12.38 29.02
N ALA A 95 10.79 11.06 29.11
CA ALA A 95 11.38 10.21 30.13
C ALA A 95 11.55 8.78 29.61
N ASP A 96 12.71 8.17 29.88
CA ASP A 96 12.93 6.74 29.58
C ASP A 96 12.10 5.85 30.52
N LYS A 97 11.89 6.31 31.76
CA LYS A 97 11.04 5.66 32.77
C LYS A 97 10.36 6.74 33.62
N ILE A 98 9.04 6.74 33.63
CA ILE A 98 8.19 7.59 34.47
C ILE A 98 7.09 6.72 35.10
N ASP A 99 6.65 7.05 36.30
CA ASP A 99 5.48 6.44 36.94
C ASP A 99 4.17 6.87 36.23
N ARG A 100 3.14 6.04 36.39
CA ARG A 100 1.82 6.28 35.77
C ARG A 100 1.21 7.62 36.21
N GLU A 101 1.21 7.89 37.50
CA GLU A 101 0.58 9.08 38.08
C GLU A 101 1.23 10.36 37.53
N SER A 102 2.56 10.44 37.56
CA SER A 102 3.28 11.57 36.98
C SER A 102 3.04 11.73 35.49
N ALA A 103 2.91 10.63 34.72
CA ALA A 103 2.58 10.72 33.31
C ALA A 103 1.16 11.26 33.07
N GLU A 104 0.19 10.84 33.89
CA GLU A 104 -1.19 11.33 33.84
C GLU A 104 -1.26 12.82 34.22
N GLU A 105 -0.49 13.26 35.21
CA GLU A 105 -0.37 14.67 35.58
C GLU A 105 0.21 15.52 34.44
N ILE A 106 1.28 15.05 33.78
CA ILE A 106 1.85 15.75 32.62
C ILE A 106 0.81 15.88 31.51
N ALA A 107 0.08 14.81 31.22
CA ALA A 107 -0.97 14.83 30.21
C ALA A 107 -2.10 15.79 30.55
N LEU A 108 -2.56 15.80 31.81
CA LEU A 108 -3.58 16.72 32.29
C LEU A 108 -3.12 18.19 32.22
N ASN A 109 -1.88 18.46 32.63
CA ASN A 109 -1.31 19.80 32.63
C ASN A 109 -1.14 20.38 31.21
N GLU A 110 -0.81 19.52 30.23
CA GLU A 110 -0.67 19.91 28.83
C GLU A 110 -2.00 19.83 28.05
N GLY A 111 -3.06 19.28 28.65
CA GLY A 111 -4.35 19.06 27.98
C GLY A 111 -4.26 18.04 26.84
N LEU A 112 -3.34 17.08 26.94
CA LEU A 112 -3.06 16.04 25.94
C LEU A 112 -3.46 14.66 26.46
N ASP A 113 -3.53 13.69 25.56
CA ASP A 113 -3.82 12.29 25.90
C ASP A 113 -2.53 11.46 26.01
N LEU A 114 -2.58 10.44 26.85
CA LEU A 114 -1.64 9.33 26.90
C LEU A 114 -2.14 8.22 25.98
N ILE A 115 -1.33 7.89 24.98
CA ILE A 115 -1.65 6.92 23.94
C ILE A 115 -0.66 5.77 24.04
N LEU A 116 -1.12 4.59 24.44
CA LEU A 116 -0.29 3.39 24.45
C LEU A 116 0.02 2.96 23.01
N VAL A 117 1.30 2.86 22.66
CA VAL A 117 1.74 2.47 21.30
C VAL A 117 2.33 1.07 21.28
N VAL A 118 3.14 0.72 22.29
CA VAL A 118 3.78 -0.60 22.38
C VAL A 118 3.73 -1.08 23.83
N ASP A 119 3.13 -2.25 24.03
CA ASP A 119 3.03 -2.96 25.31
C ASP A 119 4.10 -4.05 25.50
N SER A 120 4.65 -4.58 24.40
CA SER A 120 5.63 -5.68 24.40
C SER A 120 7.00 -5.37 25.02
N VAL A 121 7.26 -4.12 25.42
CA VAL A 121 8.52 -3.68 26.01
C VAL A 121 8.28 -3.29 27.47
N SER A 122 9.24 -3.55 28.36
CA SER A 122 9.18 -3.11 29.75
C SER A 122 10.27 -2.06 30.02
N PRO A 123 9.94 -0.80 30.36
CA PRO A 123 8.59 -0.21 30.46
C PRO A 123 7.87 -0.04 29.09
N PRO A 124 6.53 -0.15 29.04
CA PRO A 124 5.75 0.06 27.82
C PRO A 124 5.86 1.50 27.30
N VAL A 125 5.72 1.65 25.97
CA VAL A 125 5.91 2.93 25.28
C VAL A 125 4.57 3.64 25.15
N VAL A 126 4.45 4.76 25.86
CA VAL A 126 3.30 5.64 25.85
C VAL A 126 3.68 6.95 25.18
N LYS A 127 2.82 7.42 24.29
CA LYS A 127 2.97 8.67 23.57
C LYS A 127 2.05 9.74 24.16
N LEU A 128 2.58 10.96 24.26
CA LEU A 128 1.82 12.14 24.69
C LEU A 128 1.40 12.96 23.47
N GLY A 129 0.09 13.16 23.27
CA GLY A 129 -0.44 13.96 22.17
C GLY A 129 -1.97 13.87 22.03
N ASP A 130 -2.55 14.61 21.07
CA ASP A 130 -3.98 14.52 20.76
C ASP A 130 -4.31 13.17 20.09
N TYR A 131 -5.23 12.43 20.69
CA TYR A 131 -5.61 11.11 20.18
C TYR A 131 -6.27 11.12 18.81
N VAL A 132 -7.13 12.10 18.53
CA VAL A 132 -7.85 12.19 17.26
C VAL A 132 -6.86 12.45 16.13
N VAL A 133 -5.92 13.38 16.35
CA VAL A 133 -4.84 13.68 15.41
C VAL A 133 -3.95 12.46 15.20
N PHE A 134 -3.59 11.74 16.27
CA PHE A 134 -2.82 10.50 16.19
C PHE A 134 -3.53 9.41 15.37
N LEU A 135 -4.83 9.20 15.59
CA LEU A 135 -5.62 8.23 14.84
C LEU A 135 -5.72 8.59 13.36
N LYS A 136 -5.97 9.87 13.03
CA LYS A 136 -6.00 10.34 11.64
C LYS A 136 -4.68 10.03 10.92
N HIS A 137 -3.55 10.31 11.56
CA HIS A 137 -2.22 9.96 11.04
C HIS A 137 -2.06 8.44 10.81
N ALA A 138 -2.46 7.62 11.78
CA ALA A 138 -2.36 6.17 11.67
C ALA A 138 -3.19 5.62 10.50
N ILE A 139 -4.43 6.10 10.32
CA ILE A 139 -5.34 5.71 9.24
C ILE A 139 -4.77 6.10 7.88
N ILE A 140 -4.28 7.33 7.73
CA ILE A 140 -3.64 7.80 6.48
C ILE A 140 -2.42 6.93 6.16
N LYS A 141 -1.57 6.66 7.15
CA LYS A 141 -0.38 5.83 6.97
C LYS A 141 -0.73 4.42 6.51
N ASP A 142 -1.73 3.79 7.12
CA ASP A 142 -2.22 2.46 6.73
C ASP A 142 -2.74 2.47 5.28
N LYS A 143 -3.60 3.45 4.94
CA LYS A 143 -4.13 3.58 3.58
C LYS A 143 -3.03 3.77 2.53
N LEU A 144 -2.03 4.59 2.82
CA LEU A 144 -0.87 4.78 1.95
C LEU A 144 -0.06 3.49 1.79
N SER A 145 0.10 2.70 2.85
CA SER A 145 0.78 1.40 2.76
C SER A 145 0.02 0.45 1.82
N GLN A 146 -1.30 0.35 1.99
CA GLN A 146 -2.15 -0.47 1.14
C GLN A 146 -2.07 -0.06 -0.33
N LEU A 147 -2.11 1.24 -0.62
CA LEU A 147 -1.97 1.74 -1.99
C LEU A 147 -0.62 1.36 -2.60
N LYS A 148 0.48 1.51 -1.85
CA LYS A 148 1.82 1.09 -2.32
C LYS A 148 1.90 -0.40 -2.62
N ASP A 149 1.23 -1.23 -1.82
CA ASP A 149 1.23 -2.67 -2.05
C ASP A 149 0.38 -3.05 -3.28
N LEU A 150 -0.75 -2.38 -3.49
CA LEU A 150 -1.55 -2.51 -4.71
C LEU A 150 -0.80 -2.04 -5.96
N GLU A 151 -0.05 -0.94 -5.87
CA GLU A 151 0.81 -0.46 -6.96
C GLU A 151 1.89 -1.47 -7.34
N LYS A 152 2.56 -2.06 -6.34
CA LYS A 152 3.54 -3.13 -6.57
C LYS A 152 2.87 -4.33 -7.24
N GLU A 153 1.72 -4.77 -6.74
CA GLU A 153 0.98 -5.90 -7.31
C GLU A 153 0.57 -5.62 -8.77
N LEU A 154 0.10 -4.39 -9.06
CA LEU A 154 -0.24 -3.97 -10.41
C LEU A 154 1.01 -3.94 -11.31
N GLU A 155 2.15 -3.50 -10.80
CA GLU A 155 3.41 -3.49 -11.55
C GLU A 155 3.93 -4.91 -11.84
N GLU A 156 3.77 -5.84 -10.89
CA GLU A 156 4.07 -7.25 -11.09
C GLU A 156 3.13 -7.88 -12.14
N LYS A 157 1.83 -7.53 -12.12
CA LYS A 157 0.86 -7.98 -13.12
C LYS A 157 1.02 -7.31 -14.50
N LYS A 158 1.75 -6.20 -14.59
CA LYS A 158 1.90 -5.45 -15.84
C LYS A 158 2.69 -6.24 -16.87
N THR A 159 2.03 -6.58 -17.98
CA THR A 159 2.68 -7.22 -19.13
C THR A 159 3.76 -6.31 -19.71
N LYS A 160 4.96 -6.86 -19.90
CA LYS A 160 6.07 -6.19 -20.58
C LYS A 160 6.14 -6.63 -22.03
N GLU A 161 6.34 -5.68 -22.93
CA GLU A 161 6.45 -5.96 -24.36
C GLU A 161 7.91 -5.95 -24.81
N ILE A 162 8.30 -6.95 -25.61
CA ILE A 162 9.60 -7.01 -26.28
C ILE A 162 9.35 -7.09 -27.78
N ARG A 163 9.85 -6.11 -28.53
CA ARG A 163 9.68 -6.06 -29.99
C ARG A 163 11.00 -6.27 -30.70
N PHE A 164 11.01 -7.11 -31.73
CA PHE A 164 12.14 -7.28 -32.62
C PHE A 164 11.72 -7.45 -34.08
N SER A 165 12.58 -7.01 -34.99
CA SER A 165 12.37 -7.16 -36.44
C SER A 165 12.97 -8.47 -36.95
N ALA A 166 12.51 -8.96 -38.10
CA ALA A 166 13.09 -10.12 -38.77
C ALA A 166 14.62 -9.97 -38.99
N ASN A 167 15.08 -8.78 -39.38
CA ASN A 167 16.48 -8.48 -39.69
C ASN A 167 17.28 -7.99 -38.46
N ILE A 168 16.96 -8.49 -37.27
CA ILE A 168 17.64 -8.09 -36.03
C ILE A 168 19.09 -8.61 -36.00
N ASP A 169 20.01 -7.78 -35.52
CA ASP A 169 21.39 -8.19 -35.28
C ASP A 169 21.50 -9.17 -34.10
N THR A 170 22.48 -10.08 -34.17
CA THR A 170 22.72 -11.08 -33.12
C THR A 170 22.94 -10.47 -31.74
N HIS A 171 23.66 -9.35 -31.66
CA HIS A 171 23.92 -8.66 -30.39
C HIS A 171 22.67 -8.03 -29.79
N ASP A 172 21.84 -7.36 -30.62
CA ASP A 172 20.56 -6.76 -30.16
C ASP A 172 19.58 -7.83 -29.69
N LEU A 173 19.53 -8.97 -30.40
CA LEU A 173 18.71 -10.11 -30.01
C LEU A 173 19.10 -10.63 -28.62
N ASP A 174 20.40 -10.73 -28.35
CA ASP A 174 20.92 -11.16 -27.05
C ASP A 174 20.61 -10.19 -25.91
N VAL A 175 20.69 -8.88 -26.15
CA VAL A 175 20.31 -7.86 -25.17
C VAL A 175 18.82 -7.95 -24.84
N LYS A 176 17.96 -8.12 -25.86
CA LYS A 176 16.52 -8.30 -25.68
C LYS A 176 16.19 -9.59 -24.94
N MET A 177 16.92 -10.67 -25.21
CA MET A 177 16.76 -11.94 -24.52
C MET A 177 17.14 -11.84 -23.04
N LYS A 178 18.25 -11.18 -22.70
CA LYS A 178 18.61 -10.91 -21.28
C LYS A 178 17.53 -10.08 -20.58
N LYS A 179 16.95 -9.10 -21.27
CA LYS A 179 15.84 -8.29 -20.73
C LYS A 179 14.58 -9.12 -20.52
N MET A 180 14.26 -10.04 -21.42
CA MET A 180 13.16 -10.98 -21.28
C MET A 180 13.32 -11.86 -20.04
N ILE A 181 14.50 -12.46 -19.88
CA ILE A 181 14.82 -13.34 -18.76
C ILE A 181 14.66 -12.59 -17.44
N LYS A 182 15.20 -11.37 -17.35
CA LYS A 182 15.01 -10.50 -16.18
C LYS A 182 13.52 -10.28 -15.87
N PHE A 183 12.69 -10.01 -16.88
CA PHE A 183 11.25 -9.82 -16.66
C PHE A 183 10.55 -11.09 -16.19
N LEU A 184 10.88 -12.24 -16.77
CA LEU A 184 10.31 -13.53 -16.37
C LEU A 184 10.71 -13.90 -14.93
N VAL A 185 11.96 -13.70 -14.54
CA VAL A 185 12.45 -13.94 -13.17
C VAL A 185 11.79 -13.00 -12.16
N THR A 186 11.47 -11.77 -12.56
CA THR A 186 10.71 -10.85 -11.70
C THR A 186 9.22 -11.19 -11.58
N GLY A 187 8.71 -12.13 -12.39
CA GLY A 187 7.31 -12.57 -12.36
C GLY A 187 6.39 -11.81 -13.30
N LYS A 188 6.96 -10.99 -14.19
CA LYS A 188 6.20 -10.22 -15.16
C LYS A 188 5.84 -11.10 -16.35
N LYS A 189 4.62 -10.96 -16.86
CA LYS A 189 4.21 -11.55 -18.15
C LYS A 189 4.96 -10.84 -19.27
N VAL A 190 5.52 -11.59 -20.22
CA VAL A 190 6.23 -10.99 -21.36
C VAL A 190 5.48 -11.30 -22.65
N LYS A 191 5.12 -10.25 -23.38
CA LYS A 191 4.56 -10.32 -24.73
C LYS A 191 5.67 -10.01 -25.72
N ILE A 192 5.98 -10.97 -26.57
CA ILE A 192 7.00 -10.89 -27.59
C ILE A 192 6.31 -10.55 -28.90
N LEU A 193 6.85 -9.57 -29.62
CA LEU A 193 6.32 -9.11 -30.90
C LEU A 193 7.42 -9.19 -31.96
N CYS A 194 7.12 -9.88 -33.05
CA CYS A 194 7.94 -9.89 -34.25
C CYS A 194 7.25 -9.09 -35.36
N PHE A 195 8.00 -8.20 -36.03
CA PHE A 195 7.48 -7.36 -37.10
C PHE A 195 8.43 -7.36 -38.32
N ARG A 196 7.94 -6.91 -39.48
CA ARG A 196 8.64 -6.99 -40.79
C ARG A 196 8.94 -8.43 -41.24
N VAL A 197 7.99 -9.34 -41.05
CA VAL A 197 8.05 -10.68 -41.63
C VAL A 197 6.93 -10.81 -42.66
N GLU A 198 7.27 -11.22 -43.88
CA GLU A 198 6.29 -11.39 -44.97
C GLU A 198 5.50 -12.69 -44.80
N ASN A 199 6.17 -13.77 -44.39
CA ASN A 199 5.57 -15.09 -44.19
C ASN A 199 5.22 -15.36 -42.71
N GLU A 200 3.98 -15.76 -42.46
CA GLU A 200 3.47 -16.11 -41.13
C GLU A 200 4.19 -17.31 -40.52
N GLU A 201 4.47 -18.35 -41.31
CA GLU A 201 5.19 -19.53 -40.83
C GLU A 201 6.59 -19.18 -40.35
N GLN A 202 7.28 -18.32 -41.10
CA GLN A 202 8.60 -17.82 -40.74
C GLN A 202 8.55 -17.01 -39.44
N ALA A 203 7.52 -16.18 -39.26
CA ALA A 203 7.37 -15.39 -38.04
C ALA A 203 7.12 -16.28 -36.81
N PHE A 204 6.29 -17.31 -36.94
CA PHE A 204 6.05 -18.27 -35.87
C PHE A 204 7.29 -19.11 -35.56
N GLN A 205 8.08 -19.47 -36.56
CA GLN A 205 9.35 -20.16 -36.34
C GLN A 205 10.34 -19.27 -35.59
N MET A 206 10.50 -18.00 -36.01
CA MET A 206 11.37 -17.05 -35.31
C MET A 206 10.95 -16.81 -33.85
N LEU A 207 9.64 -16.74 -33.58
CA LEU A 207 9.14 -16.63 -32.21
C LEU A 207 9.49 -17.88 -31.40
N LYS A 208 9.24 -19.09 -31.93
CA LYS A 208 9.60 -20.35 -31.28
C LYS A 208 11.09 -20.47 -31.01
N ASP A 209 11.93 -20.10 -31.98
CA ASP A 209 13.39 -20.15 -31.85
C ASP A 209 13.88 -19.17 -30.77
N PHE A 210 13.29 -17.98 -30.70
CA PHE A 210 13.60 -16.99 -29.67
C PHE A 210 13.23 -17.50 -28.27
N VAL A 211 12.08 -18.16 -28.11
CA VAL A 211 11.71 -18.81 -26.84
C VAL A 211 12.61 -19.98 -26.50
N GLY A 212 12.96 -20.81 -27.49
CA GLY A 212 13.89 -21.92 -27.32
C GLY A 212 15.23 -21.46 -26.77
N LYS A 213 15.84 -20.44 -27.38
CA LYS A 213 17.10 -19.85 -26.91
C LYS A 213 16.98 -19.24 -25.52
N ALA A 214 15.85 -18.63 -25.20
CA ALA A 214 15.64 -18.08 -23.87
C ALA A 214 15.52 -19.16 -22.79
N LYS A 215 14.87 -20.29 -23.10
CA LYS A 215 14.80 -21.47 -22.22
C LYS A 215 16.20 -22.03 -21.93
N GLU A 216 17.04 -22.14 -22.95
CA GLU A 216 18.42 -22.60 -22.79
C GLU A 216 19.24 -21.67 -21.91
N LYS A 217 19.17 -20.35 -22.14
CA LYS A 217 19.87 -19.36 -21.29
C LYS A 217 19.37 -19.38 -19.85
N LEU A 218 18.06 -19.49 -19.63
CA LEU A 218 17.48 -19.68 -18.29
C LEU A 218 18.00 -20.95 -17.61
N ALA A 219 18.17 -22.05 -18.35
CA ALA A 219 18.67 -23.31 -17.81
C ALA A 219 20.13 -23.23 -17.39
N ASN A 220 20.94 -22.45 -18.11
CA ASN A 220 22.32 -22.20 -17.74
C ASN A 220 22.45 -21.28 -16.51
N GLU A 221 21.57 -20.28 -16.37
CA GLU A 221 21.58 -19.37 -15.21
C GLU A 221 21.04 -20.01 -13.93
N PHE A 222 20.12 -20.98 -14.02
CA PHE A 222 19.50 -21.64 -12.87
C PHE A 222 19.60 -23.18 -12.98
N PRO A 223 20.78 -23.78 -12.70
CA PRO A 223 20.96 -25.23 -12.77
C PRO A 223 20.09 -25.94 -11.70
N GLY A 224 19.27 -26.91 -12.13
CA GLY A 224 18.41 -27.72 -11.24
C GLY A 224 16.91 -27.41 -11.29
N MET A 225 16.45 -26.48 -12.13
CA MET A 225 15.02 -26.27 -12.42
C MET A 225 14.61 -26.95 -13.74
N ASP A 226 13.52 -27.73 -13.72
CA ASP A 226 12.86 -28.26 -14.93
C ASP A 226 12.15 -27.15 -15.72
N LEU A 227 12.95 -26.32 -16.40
CA LEU A 227 12.47 -25.10 -17.07
C LEU A 227 11.57 -25.38 -18.29
N LYS A 228 11.62 -26.60 -18.85
CA LYS A 228 10.65 -27.06 -19.87
C LYS A 228 9.21 -27.07 -19.35
N LYS A 229 9.00 -27.19 -18.03
CA LYS A 229 7.68 -27.12 -17.38
C LYS A 229 7.39 -25.77 -16.72
N ALA A 230 8.40 -24.90 -16.62
CA ALA A 230 8.34 -23.64 -15.86
C ALA A 230 7.80 -22.45 -16.66
N LEU A 231 7.82 -22.51 -17.99
CA LEU A 231 7.24 -21.49 -18.86
C LEU A 231 5.92 -21.98 -19.45
N GLU A 232 4.90 -21.15 -19.34
CA GLU A 232 3.64 -21.29 -20.06
C GLU A 232 3.68 -20.36 -21.27
N GLU A 233 3.47 -20.94 -22.45
CA GLU A 233 3.44 -20.23 -23.73
C GLU A 233 2.02 -20.30 -24.29
N ASP A 234 1.48 -19.15 -24.64
CA ASP A 234 0.22 -19.08 -25.38
C ASP A 234 0.44 -19.47 -26.85
N LYS A 235 -0.63 -19.75 -27.60
CA LYS A 235 -0.52 -19.95 -29.05
C LYS A 235 -0.06 -18.64 -29.72
N PRO A 236 0.92 -18.67 -30.63
CA PRO A 236 1.29 -17.47 -31.36
C PRO A 236 0.13 -17.02 -32.25
N PHE A 237 -0.09 -15.71 -32.34
CA PHE A 237 -1.18 -15.13 -33.12
C PHE A 237 -0.75 -13.86 -33.84
N LYS A 238 -1.42 -13.55 -34.94
CA LYS A 238 -1.17 -12.33 -35.72
C LYS A 238 -2.13 -11.22 -35.27
N GLN A 239 -1.59 -10.02 -35.06
CA GLN A 239 -2.38 -8.81 -34.82
C GLN A 239 -1.87 -7.71 -35.76
N LYS A 240 -2.71 -7.32 -36.73
CA LYS A 240 -2.31 -6.40 -37.82
C LYS A 240 -1.08 -6.93 -38.58
N ASN A 241 0.04 -6.20 -38.57
CA ASN A 241 1.32 -6.57 -39.21
C ASN A 241 2.37 -7.08 -38.20
N GLU A 242 1.95 -7.43 -37.00
CA GLU A 242 2.81 -7.94 -35.94
C GLU A 242 2.39 -9.37 -35.55
N TYR A 243 3.38 -10.23 -35.32
CA TYR A 243 3.19 -11.59 -34.82
C TYR A 243 3.55 -11.63 -33.34
N MET A 244 2.69 -12.22 -32.52
CA MET A 244 2.75 -12.10 -31.07
C MET A 244 2.82 -13.47 -30.39
N LEU A 245 3.57 -13.53 -29.30
CA LEU A 245 3.60 -14.67 -28.39
C LEU A 245 3.68 -14.17 -26.95
N THR A 246 2.84 -14.68 -26.07
CA THR A 246 2.89 -14.36 -24.64
C THR A 246 3.52 -15.51 -23.88
N ILE A 247 4.43 -15.17 -22.96
CA ILE A 247 5.08 -16.13 -22.07
C ILE A 247 4.88 -15.67 -20.63
N LYS A 248 4.53 -16.63 -19.76
CA LYS A 248 4.51 -16.46 -18.31
C LYS A 248 5.40 -17.52 -17.66
N MET A 249 6.13 -17.16 -16.61
CA MET A 249 6.73 -18.14 -15.71
C MET A 249 5.70 -18.61 -14.69
N LYS A 250 5.63 -19.92 -14.44
CA LYS A 250 4.73 -20.52 -13.44
C LYS A 250 5.09 -20.05 -12.03
N ASP A 251 4.06 -19.87 -11.21
CA ASP A 251 4.19 -19.28 -9.88
C ASP A 251 5.05 -20.17 -8.94
N ASP A 252 5.01 -21.50 -9.09
CA ASP A 252 5.83 -22.47 -8.36
C ASP A 252 7.35 -22.27 -8.55
N PHE A 253 7.75 -21.82 -9.74
CA PHE A 253 9.15 -21.59 -10.10
C PHE A 253 9.58 -20.16 -9.81
N LEU A 254 8.65 -19.22 -9.84
CA LEU A 254 8.90 -17.82 -9.55
C LEU A 254 9.43 -17.59 -8.12
N ALA A 255 8.86 -18.30 -7.14
CA ALA A 255 9.28 -18.18 -5.74
C ALA A 255 10.74 -18.65 -5.52
N LYS A 256 11.20 -19.65 -6.28
CA LYS A 256 12.59 -20.14 -6.22
C LYS A 256 13.54 -19.19 -6.94
N ALA A 257 13.15 -18.67 -8.10
CA ALA A 257 13.94 -17.70 -8.85
C ALA A 257 14.12 -16.38 -8.08
N LYS A 258 13.06 -15.88 -7.39
CA LYS A 258 13.13 -14.70 -6.52
C LYS A 258 14.05 -14.92 -5.31
N LYS A 259 14.13 -16.14 -4.75
CA LYS A 259 15.05 -16.48 -3.63
C LYS A 259 16.50 -16.54 -4.08
N ALA A 260 16.79 -17.14 -5.24
CA ALA A 260 18.14 -17.25 -5.78
C ALA A 260 18.75 -15.89 -6.16
N ASN A 261 17.91 -14.91 -6.55
CA ASN A 261 18.34 -13.58 -6.95
C ASN A 261 18.44 -12.57 -5.77
N LYS A 262 18.15 -13.01 -4.53
CA LYS A 262 18.21 -12.20 -3.31
C LYS A 262 19.42 -12.56 -2.41
N GLN A 263 20.18 -13.59 -2.80
CA GLN A 263 21.54 -13.87 -2.31
C GLN A 263 22.55 -13.12 -3.16
#